data_AF-A0A1C9UZX8-F1
#
_entry.id   AF-A0A1C9UZX8-F1
#
_cell.length_a   1.000
_cell.length_b   1.000
_cell.length_c   1.000
_cell.angle_alpha   90.00
_cell.angle_beta   90.00
_cell.angle_gamma   90.00
#
_symmetry.space_group_name_H-M   'P 1'
#
loop_
_entity.id
_entity.type
_entity.pdbx_description
1 polymer ?
#
loop_
_entity_poly.entity_id
_entity_poly.type
_entity_poly.pdbx_seq_one_letter_code
_entity_poly.pdbx_strand_id
1 'polypeptide(L)'
;GAAVNTVQIDGVVHEFSTVDGVVEDVTQIILNLKKVVLAIDSDDERSLEIDIQGPADVTAADLQGGADVEVLNPDLHIATVAAGKSLHMTVTAVKGRGYTSADENKKLRDEMPIGVLAVDSIYTPIERVNYQVENTRIGARDDYDKLTFDIWTNGSIKPSDALSLGAKILAEHLGLFMDISPVAAEASVMVEAEPVAASASDSAPIEDLDLSVRSYNCLKRAGINTIVE
;
A
#
# COMPACT_ATOMS: atom_id res chain seq x y z
N GLY A 1 -5.48 1.31 2.76
CA GLY A 1 -5.08 -0.07 3.09
C GLY A 1 -6.25 -0.75 3.77
N ALA A 2 -5.98 -1.77 4.58
CA ALA A 2 -7.00 -2.47 5.34
C ALA A 2 -6.69 -2.43 6.84
N ALA A 3 -7.72 -2.46 7.67
CA ALA A 3 -7.60 -2.43 9.12
C ALA A 3 -8.76 -3.16 9.79
N VAL A 4 -8.54 -3.59 11.04
CA VAL A 4 -9.61 -4.06 11.92
C VAL A 4 -10.56 -2.90 12.25
N ASN A 5 -11.87 -3.17 12.17
CA ASN A 5 -12.95 -2.21 12.43
C ASN A 5 -13.71 -2.55 13.72
N THR A 6 -14.06 -3.82 13.90
CA THR A 6 -14.74 -4.31 15.10
C THR A 6 -14.18 -5.65 15.55
N VAL A 7 -14.29 -5.93 16.85
CA VAL A 7 -14.01 -7.24 17.43
C VAL A 7 -15.17 -7.67 18.32
N GLN A 8 -15.52 -8.95 18.29
CA GLN A 8 -16.49 -9.58 19.18
C GLN A 8 -15.81 -10.77 19.83
N ILE A 9 -15.71 -10.76 21.15
CA ILE A 9 -15.06 -11.82 21.93
C ILE A 9 -16.13 -12.52 22.77
N ASP A 10 -16.12 -13.84 22.81
CA ASP A 10 -17.10 -14.60 23.56
C ASP A 10 -17.06 -14.29 25.06
N GLY A 11 -18.24 -14.04 25.63
CA GLY A 11 -18.40 -13.69 27.04
C GLY A 11 -17.97 -12.26 27.42
N VAL A 12 -17.50 -11.46 26.46
CA VAL A 12 -17.10 -10.07 26.67
C VAL A 12 -18.21 -9.12 26.24
N VAL A 13 -18.57 -8.19 27.14
CA VAL A 13 -19.60 -7.18 26.88
C VAL A 13 -19.00 -5.81 26.59
N HIS A 14 -17.84 -5.51 27.18
CA HIS A 14 -17.16 -4.21 27.08
C HIS A 14 -15.64 -4.37 27.13
N GLU A 15 -14.94 -3.35 26.66
CA GLU A 15 -13.48 -3.29 26.50
C GLU A 15 -12.69 -3.36 27.82
N PHE A 16 -13.28 -2.97 28.95
CA PHE A 16 -12.60 -2.98 30.26
C PHE A 16 -12.72 -4.30 31.03
N SER A 17 -13.02 -5.41 30.34
CA SER A 17 -13.19 -6.72 30.94
C SER A 17 -11.97 -7.62 30.70
N THR A 18 -11.95 -8.76 31.39
CA THR A 18 -10.96 -9.82 31.20
C THR A 18 -11.64 -11.05 30.64
N VAL A 19 -10.91 -11.85 29.85
CA VAL A 19 -11.39 -13.14 29.34
C VAL A 19 -10.90 -14.24 30.28
N ASP A 20 -11.81 -15.08 30.77
CA ASP A 20 -11.45 -16.16 31.70
C ASP A 20 -10.48 -17.15 31.05
N GLY A 21 -9.28 -17.28 31.62
CA GLY A 21 -8.25 -18.17 31.10
C GLY A 21 -7.34 -17.58 30.03
N VAL A 22 -7.43 -16.28 29.74
CA VAL A 22 -6.50 -15.54 28.88
C VAL A 22 -5.63 -14.63 29.74
N VAL A 23 -4.34 -14.51 29.42
CA VAL A 23 -3.39 -13.71 30.21
C VAL A 23 -3.61 -12.21 30.00
N GLU A 24 -3.90 -11.81 28.78
CA GLU A 24 -4.16 -10.44 28.36
C GLU A 24 -5.61 -10.03 28.67
N ASP A 25 -5.79 -8.76 29.07
CA ASP A 25 -7.12 -8.17 29.13
C ASP A 25 -7.63 -7.78 27.74
N VAL A 26 -8.92 -7.46 27.64
CA VAL A 26 -9.56 -7.13 26.36
C VAL A 26 -8.92 -5.89 25.71
N THR A 27 -8.45 -4.92 26.51
CA THR A 27 -7.79 -3.73 25.96
C THR A 27 -6.46 -4.07 25.29
N GLN A 28 -5.68 -4.97 25.90
CA GLN A 28 -4.41 -5.44 25.37
C GLN A 28 -4.61 -6.25 24.09
N ILE A 29 -5.65 -7.11 24.04
CA ILE A 29 -6.05 -7.82 22.82
C ILE A 29 -6.41 -6.83 21.71
N ILE A 30 -7.23 -5.82 21.99
CA ILE A 30 -7.59 -4.77 21.02
C ILE A 30 -6.34 -4.02 20.53
N LEU A 31 -5.41 -3.67 21.43
CA LEU A 31 -4.16 -2.99 21.07
C LEU A 31 -3.24 -3.87 20.20
N ASN A 32 -3.25 -5.19 20.41
CA ASN A 32 -2.50 -6.12 19.57
C ASN A 32 -3.17 -6.28 18.20
N LEU A 33 -4.50 -6.42 18.15
CA LEU A 33 -5.27 -6.48 16.90
C LEU A 33 -5.08 -5.23 16.02
N LYS A 34 -4.94 -4.04 16.62
CA LYS A 34 -4.61 -2.80 15.89
C LYS A 34 -3.27 -2.85 15.15
N LYS A 35 -2.34 -3.71 15.56
CA LYS A 35 -1.02 -3.87 14.93
C LYS A 35 -1.02 -4.92 13.81
N VAL A 36 -2.12 -5.66 13.64
CA VAL A 36 -2.25 -6.65 12.57
C VAL A 36 -2.28 -5.91 11.24
N VAL A 37 -1.41 -6.32 10.32
CA VAL A 37 -1.33 -5.78 8.98
C VAL A 37 -2.06 -6.72 8.04
N LEU A 38 -3.12 -6.19 7.42
CA LEU A 38 -3.98 -6.93 6.51
C LEU A 38 -3.82 -6.42 5.08
N ALA A 39 -3.79 -7.33 4.11
CA ALA A 39 -4.08 -7.05 2.72
C ALA A 39 -5.45 -7.66 2.39
N ILE A 40 -6.35 -6.84 1.84
CA ILE A 40 -7.71 -7.26 1.45
C ILE A 40 -7.92 -6.83 0.00
N ASP A 41 -8.20 -7.81 -0.86
CA ASP A 41 -8.45 -7.55 -2.28
C ASP A 41 -9.88 -7.06 -2.54
N SER A 42 -10.81 -7.51 -1.72
CA SER A 42 -12.22 -7.13 -1.72
C SER A 42 -12.48 -5.71 -1.21
N ASP A 43 -13.52 -5.06 -1.72
CA ASP A 43 -14.03 -3.79 -1.18
C ASP A 43 -15.11 -4.00 -0.09
N ASP A 44 -15.67 -5.22 0.02
CA ASP A 44 -16.61 -5.60 1.09
C ASP A 44 -15.95 -5.84 2.46
N GLU A 45 -16.71 -5.69 3.55
CA GLU A 45 -16.28 -6.08 4.89
C GLU A 45 -15.96 -7.58 4.97
N ARG A 46 -14.89 -7.94 5.68
CA ARG A 46 -14.47 -9.34 5.85
C ARG A 46 -14.38 -9.71 7.31
N SER A 47 -14.97 -10.85 7.64
CA SER A 47 -14.91 -11.44 8.97
C SER A 47 -13.75 -12.43 9.02
N LEU A 48 -12.93 -12.32 10.06
CA LEU A 48 -11.91 -13.27 10.44
C LEU A 48 -12.27 -13.87 11.81
N GLU A 49 -11.83 -15.09 12.07
CA GLU A 49 -12.17 -15.81 13.30
C GLU A 49 -10.91 -16.39 13.95
N ILE A 50 -10.87 -16.36 15.28
CA ILE A 50 -9.94 -17.16 16.08
C ILE A 50 -10.78 -18.09 16.94
N ASP A 51 -10.51 -19.39 16.86
CA ASP A 51 -11.05 -20.41 17.76
C ASP A 51 -9.92 -21.34 18.20
N ILE A 52 -9.40 -21.12 19.40
CA ILE A 52 -8.22 -21.84 19.93
C ILE A 52 -8.49 -22.37 21.34
N GLN A 53 -8.08 -23.62 21.57
CA GLN A 53 -8.01 -24.23 22.89
C GLN A 53 -6.59 -24.21 23.44
N GLY A 54 -6.44 -23.80 24.70
CA GLY A 54 -5.17 -23.71 25.38
C GLY A 54 -4.69 -25.04 25.99
N PRO A 55 -3.39 -25.15 26.34
CA PRO A 55 -2.43 -24.05 26.41
C PRO A 55 -1.89 -23.68 25.02
N ALA A 56 -2.02 -22.41 24.64
CA ALA A 56 -1.62 -21.94 23.32
C ALA A 56 -1.20 -20.47 23.36
N ASP A 57 -0.23 -20.14 22.53
CA ASP A 57 0.16 -18.77 22.22
C ASP A 57 -0.54 -18.37 20.92
N VAL A 58 -1.43 -17.39 20.98
CA VAL A 58 -2.30 -16.98 19.85
C VAL A 58 -1.63 -15.84 19.11
N THR A 59 -1.37 -16.06 17.83
CA THR A 59 -0.69 -15.13 16.95
C THR A 59 -1.62 -14.65 15.83
N ALA A 60 -1.19 -13.65 15.06
CA ALA A 60 -1.95 -13.19 13.90
C ALA A 60 -2.08 -14.25 12.79
N ALA A 61 -1.19 -15.26 12.78
CA ALA A 61 -1.32 -16.43 11.90
C ALA A 61 -2.60 -17.25 12.17
N ASP A 62 -3.14 -17.18 13.38
CA ASP A 62 -4.32 -17.93 13.80
C ASP A 62 -5.65 -17.27 13.38
N LEU A 63 -5.59 -16.06 12.79
CA LEU A 63 -6.75 -15.40 12.21
C LEU A 63 -7.19 -16.14 10.94
N GLN A 64 -8.27 -16.89 11.05
CA GLN A 64 -8.87 -17.61 9.94
C GLN A 64 -9.75 -16.63 9.15
N GLY A 65 -9.29 -16.25 7.96
CA GLY A 65 -10.02 -15.40 7.02
C GLY A 65 -10.42 -16.14 5.74
N GLY A 66 -11.28 -15.51 4.93
CA GLY A 66 -11.53 -15.95 3.57
C GLY A 66 -10.31 -15.75 2.66
N ALA A 67 -10.33 -16.35 1.46
CA ALA A 67 -9.22 -16.27 0.50
C ALA A 67 -8.84 -14.84 0.07
N ASP A 68 -9.72 -13.87 0.29
CA ASP A 68 -9.55 -12.47 -0.09
C ASP A 68 -8.83 -11.64 1.00
N VAL A 69 -8.39 -12.26 2.09
CA VAL A 69 -7.70 -11.60 3.21
C VAL A 69 -6.37 -12.30 3.50
N GLU A 70 -5.29 -11.54 3.48
CA GLU A 70 -3.94 -11.99 3.79
C GLU A 70 -3.40 -11.24 5.02
N VAL A 71 -2.86 -11.99 5.99
CA VAL A 71 -2.17 -11.45 7.16
C VAL A 71 -0.68 -11.35 6.85
N LEU A 72 -0.14 -10.13 6.85
CA LEU A 72 1.24 -9.87 6.41
C LEU A 72 2.28 -9.95 7.52
N ASN A 73 1.86 -9.96 8.79
CA ASN A 73 2.71 -10.11 9.96
C ASN A 73 2.25 -11.27 10.86
N PRO A 74 2.34 -12.53 10.40
CA PRO A 74 1.76 -13.70 11.08
C PRO A 74 2.31 -13.93 12.49
N ASP A 75 3.58 -13.58 12.74
CA ASP A 75 4.25 -13.79 14.03
C ASP A 75 3.80 -12.81 15.13
N LEU A 76 2.90 -11.88 14.84
CA LEU A 76 2.43 -10.88 15.80
C LEU A 76 1.62 -11.57 16.91
N HIS A 77 2.09 -11.44 18.15
CA HIS A 77 1.38 -11.88 19.35
C HIS A 77 0.02 -11.17 19.52
N ILE A 78 -1.04 -11.94 19.74
CA ILE A 78 -2.38 -11.44 20.05
C ILE A 78 -2.71 -11.69 21.52
N ALA A 79 -2.66 -12.94 21.97
CA ALA A 79 -3.06 -13.35 23.32
C ALA A 79 -2.47 -14.70 23.72
N THR A 80 -2.48 -15.03 25.01
CA THR A 80 -2.02 -16.31 25.55
C THR A 80 -3.17 -17.00 26.28
N VAL A 81 -3.50 -18.24 25.88
CA VAL A 81 -4.60 -19.02 26.46
C VAL A 81 -4.05 -20.10 27.39
N ALA A 82 -4.58 -20.17 28.62
CA ALA A 82 -4.20 -21.15 29.63
C ALA A 82 -4.73 -22.57 29.32
N ALA A 83 -4.13 -23.58 29.96
CA ALA A 83 -4.53 -24.97 29.77
C ALA A 83 -6.00 -25.22 30.18
N GLY A 84 -6.76 -25.89 29.30
CA GLY A 84 -8.18 -26.22 29.55
C GLY A 84 -9.15 -25.04 29.41
N LYS A 85 -8.68 -23.94 28.81
CA LYS A 85 -9.48 -22.76 28.47
C LYS A 85 -9.46 -22.55 26.96
N SER A 86 -10.36 -21.71 26.45
CA SER A 86 -10.46 -21.41 25.02
C SER A 86 -10.67 -19.92 24.79
N LEU A 87 -10.19 -19.44 23.65
CA LEU A 87 -10.48 -18.11 23.15
C LEU A 87 -11.21 -18.24 21.82
N HIS A 88 -12.42 -17.71 21.77
CA HIS A 88 -13.19 -17.55 20.55
C HIS A 88 -13.47 -16.06 20.34
N MET A 89 -13.11 -15.56 19.15
CA MET A 89 -13.43 -14.19 18.76
C MET A 89 -13.59 -14.03 17.26
N THR A 90 -14.47 -13.11 16.88
CA THR A 90 -14.69 -12.67 15.50
C THR A 90 -14.13 -11.26 15.32
N VAL A 91 -13.34 -11.04 14.28
CA VAL A 91 -12.71 -9.77 13.94
C VAL A 91 -13.20 -9.34 12.57
N THR A 92 -13.82 -8.17 12.47
CA THR A 92 -14.22 -7.59 11.20
C THR A 92 -13.15 -6.64 10.71
N ALA A 93 -12.67 -6.85 9.48
CA ALA A 93 -11.72 -6.00 8.80
C ALA A 93 -12.33 -5.35 7.57
N VAL A 94 -11.92 -4.11 7.30
CA VAL A 94 -12.47 -3.30 6.22
C VAL A 94 -11.33 -2.57 5.51
N LYS A 95 -11.50 -2.33 4.21
CA LYS A 95 -10.60 -1.52 3.40
C LYS A 95 -10.99 -0.05 3.52
N GLY A 96 -10.00 0.82 3.69
CA GLY A 96 -10.24 2.23 3.93
C GLY A 96 -9.03 3.11 3.66
N ARG A 97 -9.17 4.39 4.01
CA ARG A 97 -8.12 5.41 3.85
C ARG A 97 -7.95 6.20 5.14
N GLY A 98 -6.69 6.48 5.47
CA GLY A 98 -6.34 7.33 6.61
C GLY A 98 -6.60 6.65 7.94
N TYR A 99 -7.42 7.28 8.76
CA TYR A 99 -7.74 6.89 10.12
C TYR A 99 -9.23 7.08 10.37
N THR A 100 -9.85 6.14 11.06
CA THR A 100 -11.21 6.28 11.58
C THR A 100 -11.22 5.86 13.04
N SER A 101 -11.79 6.72 13.88
CA SER A 101 -11.87 6.45 15.32
C SER A 101 -12.90 5.37 15.64
N ALA A 102 -12.76 4.71 16.79
CA ALA A 102 -13.74 3.76 17.30
C ALA A 102 -15.14 4.39 17.43
N ASP A 103 -15.23 5.65 17.83
CA ASP A 103 -16.51 6.38 17.96
C ASP A 103 -17.18 6.64 16.61
N GLU A 104 -16.40 6.92 15.56
CA GLU A 104 -16.93 7.03 14.20
C GLU A 104 -17.38 5.66 13.68
N ASN A 105 -16.59 4.61 13.91
CA ASN A 105 -16.97 3.24 13.57
C ASN A 105 -18.27 2.80 14.28
N LYS A 106 -18.51 3.24 15.53
CA LYS A 106 -19.79 3.05 16.22
C LYS A 106 -20.93 3.78 15.52
N LYS A 107 -20.74 5.05 15.13
CA LYS A 107 -21.78 5.87 14.48
C LYS A 107 -22.16 5.38 13.09
N LEU A 108 -21.24 4.75 12.36
CA LEU A 108 -21.50 4.17 11.04
C LEU A 108 -22.42 2.93 11.12
N ARG A 109 -22.65 2.40 12.32
CA ARG A 109 -23.50 1.24 12.57
C ARG A 109 -24.72 1.68 13.38
N ASP A 110 -25.88 1.75 12.73
CA ASP A 110 -27.14 2.24 13.34
C ASP A 110 -27.46 1.51 14.66
N GLU A 111 -27.17 0.21 14.75
CA GLU A 111 -27.31 -0.60 15.96
C GLU A 111 -26.17 -1.61 16.08
N MET A 112 -25.13 -1.28 16.87
CA MET A 112 -24.07 -2.23 17.19
C MET A 112 -24.56 -3.20 18.28
N PRO A 113 -24.55 -4.53 18.03
CA PRO A 113 -24.95 -5.51 19.04
C PRO A 113 -24.09 -5.43 20.30
N ILE A 114 -24.69 -5.78 21.44
CA ILE A 114 -23.96 -5.89 22.71
C ILE A 114 -22.85 -6.93 22.57
N GLY A 115 -21.63 -6.59 23.01
CA GLY A 115 -20.44 -7.45 22.91
C GLY A 115 -19.62 -7.25 21.63
N VAL A 116 -20.11 -6.46 20.66
CA VAL A 116 -19.29 -5.99 19.54
C VAL A 116 -18.58 -4.70 19.96
N LEU A 117 -17.25 -4.72 19.90
CA LEU A 117 -16.39 -3.63 20.31
C LEU A 117 -15.82 -2.96 19.05
N ALA A 118 -16.09 -1.66 18.89
CA ALA A 118 -15.46 -0.87 17.85
C ALA A 118 -14.01 -0.58 18.20
N VAL A 119 -13.15 -0.61 17.18
CA VAL A 119 -11.71 -0.39 17.29
C VAL A 119 -11.32 0.77 16.39
N ASP A 120 -10.32 1.56 16.78
CA ASP A 120 -9.76 2.57 15.87
C ASP A 120 -9.07 1.88 14.68
N SER A 121 -9.47 2.25 13.47
CA SER A 121 -9.01 1.65 12.22
C SER A 121 -7.90 2.50 11.59
N ILE A 122 -6.69 1.94 11.54
CA ILE A 122 -5.51 2.59 10.96
C ILE A 122 -5.24 1.97 9.58
N TYR A 123 -5.76 2.59 8.54
CA TYR A 123 -5.65 2.07 7.16
C TYR A 123 -4.33 2.45 6.45
N THR A 124 -3.47 3.19 7.14
CA THR A 124 -2.28 3.82 6.56
C THR A 124 -1.12 2.83 6.56
N PRO A 125 -0.59 2.46 5.39
CA PRO A 125 0.48 1.45 5.29
C PRO A 125 1.89 2.03 5.48
N ILE A 126 2.01 3.36 5.57
CA ILE A 126 3.26 4.10 5.70
C ILE A 126 3.50 4.42 7.17
N GLU A 127 4.63 3.99 7.70
CA GLU A 127 5.00 4.21 9.11
C GLU A 127 5.84 5.48 9.26
N ARG A 128 6.75 5.71 8.32
CA ARG A 128 7.68 6.85 8.36
C ARG A 128 8.11 7.23 6.96
N VAL A 129 8.30 8.53 6.74
CA VAL A 129 8.93 9.09 5.55
C VAL A 129 9.98 10.10 5.98
N ASN A 130 11.14 10.03 5.36
CA ASN A 130 12.20 11.03 5.46
C ASN A 130 12.61 11.46 4.05
N TYR A 131 13.13 12.68 3.93
CA TYR A 131 13.66 13.17 2.66
C TYR A 131 14.87 14.06 2.86
N GLN A 132 15.75 14.08 1.88
CA GLN A 132 16.91 14.95 1.84
C GLN A 132 17.07 15.52 0.43
N VAL A 133 17.37 16.82 0.37
CA VAL A 133 17.71 17.53 -0.86
C VAL A 133 19.19 17.90 -0.81
N GLU A 134 19.91 17.57 -1.87
CA GLU A 134 21.32 17.89 -2.03
C GLU A 134 21.61 18.35 -3.46
N ASN A 135 22.54 19.30 -3.63
CA ASN A 135 22.96 19.71 -4.96
C ASN A 135 23.63 18.53 -5.67
N THR A 136 23.32 18.34 -6.95
CA THR A 136 23.89 17.27 -7.76
C THR A 136 24.38 17.79 -9.09
N ARG A 137 25.48 17.19 -9.57
CA ARG A 137 26.04 17.50 -10.88
C ARG A 137 25.63 16.44 -11.88
N ILE A 138 24.99 16.85 -12.96
CA ILE A 138 24.61 15.97 -14.07
C ILE A 138 25.44 16.38 -15.29
N GLY A 139 26.47 15.57 -15.60
CA GLY A 139 27.42 15.89 -16.67
C GLY A 139 28.21 17.18 -16.37
N ALA A 140 28.09 18.18 -17.25
CA ALA A 140 28.77 19.47 -17.07
C ALA A 140 27.98 20.46 -16.20
N ARG A 141 26.67 20.27 -16.05
CA ARG A 141 25.75 21.17 -15.33
C ARG A 141 25.71 20.85 -13.84
N ASP A 142 25.81 21.87 -13.00
CA ASP A 142 25.90 21.79 -11.53
C ASP A 142 24.76 22.50 -10.80
N ASP A 143 23.68 22.83 -11.51
CA ASP A 143 22.49 23.55 -11.04
C ASP A 143 21.27 22.65 -10.73
N TYR A 144 21.47 21.34 -10.69
CA TYR A 144 20.40 20.39 -10.37
C TYR A 144 20.36 20.07 -8.88
N ASP A 145 19.15 19.80 -8.37
CA ASP A 145 18.93 19.25 -7.04
C ASP A 145 18.58 17.76 -7.14
N LYS A 146 19.19 16.95 -6.28
CA LYS A 146 18.82 15.54 -6.07
C LYS A 146 17.96 15.43 -4.81
N LEU A 147 16.78 14.84 -4.98
CA LEU A 147 15.87 14.49 -3.91
C LEU A 147 15.97 12.99 -3.61
N THR A 148 16.29 12.66 -2.36
CA THR A 148 16.34 11.27 -1.87
C THR A 148 15.22 11.07 -0.85
N PHE A 149 14.41 10.03 -1.02
CA PHE A 149 13.36 9.63 -0.06
C PHE A 149 13.74 8.33 0.63
N ASP A 150 13.60 8.30 1.95
CA ASP A 150 13.56 7.06 2.73
C ASP A 150 12.13 6.82 3.21
N ILE A 151 11.51 5.71 2.77
CA ILE A 151 10.11 5.40 3.05
C ILE A 151 10.04 4.03 3.73
N TRP A 152 9.44 4.00 4.91
CA TRP A 152 9.18 2.78 5.68
C TRP A 152 7.70 2.43 5.62
N THR A 153 7.44 1.20 5.20
CA THR A 153 6.09 0.65 5.02
C THR A 153 5.92 -0.58 5.88
N ASN A 154 4.70 -0.87 6.31
CA ASN A 154 4.36 -2.08 7.06
C ASN A 154 4.31 -3.38 6.20
N GLY A 155 4.75 -3.33 4.95
CA GLY A 155 4.78 -4.46 4.02
C GLY A 155 3.57 -4.60 3.10
N SER A 156 2.44 -3.94 3.40
CA SER A 156 1.22 -4.01 2.57
C SER A 156 1.31 -3.27 1.24
N ILE A 157 2.34 -2.43 1.07
CA ILE A 157 2.64 -1.74 -0.18
C ILE A 157 4.15 -1.55 -0.30
N LYS A 158 4.68 -1.64 -1.53
CA LYS A 158 6.09 -1.31 -1.77
C LYS A 158 6.30 0.21 -1.67
N PRO A 159 7.46 0.67 -1.14
CA PRO A 159 7.80 2.09 -1.11
C PRO A 159 7.68 2.82 -2.45
N SER A 160 8.11 2.18 -3.55
CA SER A 160 8.00 2.73 -4.90
C SER A 160 6.55 2.98 -5.31
N ASP A 161 5.69 2.00 -5.06
CA ASP A 161 4.29 2.05 -5.46
C ASP A 161 3.54 3.08 -4.62
N ALA A 162 3.86 3.16 -3.32
CA ALA A 162 3.35 4.21 -2.44
C ALA A 162 3.73 5.62 -2.91
N LEU A 163 4.99 5.82 -3.32
CA LEU A 163 5.45 7.11 -3.85
C LEU A 163 4.73 7.47 -5.15
N SER A 164 4.60 6.51 -6.08
CA SER A 164 3.87 6.72 -7.35
C SER A 164 2.39 7.04 -7.13
N LEU A 165 1.72 6.32 -6.23
CA LEU A 165 0.33 6.62 -5.86
C LEU A 165 0.20 8.00 -5.22
N GLY A 166 1.12 8.37 -4.32
CA GLY A 166 1.16 9.70 -3.72
C GLY A 166 1.34 10.82 -4.77
N ALA A 167 2.25 10.63 -5.71
CA ALA A 167 2.48 11.56 -6.82
C ALA A 167 1.24 11.68 -7.72
N LYS A 168 0.57 10.57 -8.03
CA LYS A 168 -0.70 10.58 -8.77
C LYS A 168 -1.78 11.39 -8.06
N ILE A 169 -1.96 11.15 -6.74
CA ILE A 169 -2.93 11.91 -5.93
C ILE A 169 -2.59 13.41 -5.94
N LEU A 170 -1.31 13.77 -5.81
CA LEU A 170 -0.88 15.17 -5.88
C LEU A 170 -1.19 15.80 -7.23
N ALA A 171 -0.89 15.12 -8.34
CA ALA A 171 -1.17 15.59 -9.69
C ALA A 171 -2.68 15.80 -9.92
N GLU A 172 -3.53 14.89 -9.46
CA GLU A 172 -4.99 15.03 -9.53
C GLU A 172 -5.48 16.28 -8.78
N HIS A 173 -4.92 16.58 -7.60
CA HIS A 173 -5.27 17.79 -6.85
C HIS A 173 -4.77 19.07 -7.55
N LEU A 174 -3.57 19.04 -8.14
CA LEU A 174 -3.05 20.16 -8.93
C LEU A 174 -3.87 20.40 -10.21
N GLY A 175 -4.45 19.34 -10.77
CA GLY A 175 -5.39 19.41 -11.90
C GLY A 175 -6.54 20.38 -11.69
N LEU A 176 -7.11 20.41 -10.48
CA LEU A 176 -8.20 21.32 -10.12
C LEU A 176 -7.82 22.81 -10.26
N PHE A 177 -6.52 23.14 -10.16
CA PHE A 177 -6.03 24.51 -10.32
C PHE A 177 -5.75 24.89 -11.77
N MET A 178 -5.49 23.92 -12.65
CA MET A 178 -5.20 24.18 -14.06
C MET A 178 -6.42 24.71 -14.81
N ASP A 179 -7.62 24.29 -14.40
CA ASP A 179 -8.89 24.68 -15.02
C ASP A 179 -9.45 26.03 -14.53
N ILE A 180 -8.75 26.72 -13.61
CA ILE A 180 -9.22 28.00 -13.04
C ILE A 180 -9.19 29.12 -14.09
N SER A 181 -8.25 29.06 -15.04
CA SER A 181 -8.10 30.08 -16.08
C SER A 181 -8.13 29.45 -17.47
N PRO A 182 -9.04 29.86 -18.36
CA PRO A 182 -9.06 29.38 -19.75
C PRO A 182 -7.80 29.81 -20.53
N VAL A 183 -7.06 30.81 -20.04
CA VAL A 183 -5.79 31.27 -20.62
C VAL A 183 -4.66 30.27 -20.34
N ALA A 184 -4.71 29.55 -19.21
CA ALA A 184 -3.71 28.55 -18.85
C ALA A 184 -3.87 27.25 -19.65
N ALA A 185 -5.10 26.90 -20.05
CA ALA A 185 -5.40 25.70 -20.84
C ALA A 185 -4.83 25.74 -22.27
N GLU A 186 -4.66 26.94 -22.84
CA GLU A 186 -4.08 27.16 -24.18
C GLU A 186 -2.58 27.46 -24.14
N ALA A 187 -2.01 27.68 -22.94
CA ALA A 187 -0.60 27.97 -22.78
C ALA A 187 0.21 26.66 -22.83
N SER A 188 0.94 26.44 -23.93
CA SER A 188 1.92 25.36 -24.00
C SER A 188 3.03 25.62 -22.99
N VAL A 189 3.14 24.78 -21.96
CA VAL A 189 4.32 24.75 -21.09
C VAL A 189 5.51 24.43 -21.99
N MET A 190 6.44 25.39 -22.14
CA MET A 190 7.73 25.13 -22.76
C MET A 190 8.50 24.19 -21.83
N VAL A 191 8.28 22.89 -22.01
CA VAL A 191 9.19 21.88 -21.47
C VAL A 191 10.46 22.05 -22.28
N GLU A 192 11.54 22.51 -21.65
CA GLU A 192 12.87 22.30 -22.22
C GLU A 192 13.00 20.78 -22.36
N ALA A 193 12.90 20.29 -23.60
CA ALA A 193 13.18 18.91 -23.89
C ALA A 193 14.61 18.65 -23.41
N GLU A 194 14.76 17.80 -22.39
CA GLU A 194 16.04 17.14 -22.20
C GLU A 194 16.39 16.50 -23.55
N PRO A 195 17.64 16.62 -24.02
CA PRO A 195 18.06 15.83 -25.16
C PRO A 195 17.94 14.38 -24.71
N VAL A 196 16.81 13.75 -25.06
CA VAL A 196 16.68 12.30 -25.05
C VAL A 196 17.93 11.84 -25.77
N ALA A 197 18.84 11.20 -25.04
CA ALA A 197 19.96 10.53 -25.65
C ALA A 197 19.31 9.53 -26.59
N ALA A 198 19.21 9.90 -27.87
CA ALA A 198 18.68 9.06 -28.92
C ALA A 198 19.36 7.72 -28.71
N SER A 199 18.55 6.68 -28.48
CA SER A 199 19.06 5.34 -28.33
C SER A 199 19.99 5.11 -29.51
N ALA A 200 21.24 4.72 -29.25
CA ALA A 200 22.27 4.62 -30.28
C ALA A 200 21.90 3.61 -31.41
N SER A 201 20.75 2.94 -31.31
CA SER A 201 20.15 2.09 -32.33
C SER A 201 19.41 2.83 -33.45
N ASP A 202 18.96 4.07 -33.25
CA ASP A 202 18.06 4.74 -34.22
C ASP A 202 18.81 5.39 -35.39
N SER A 203 20.14 5.40 -35.37
CA SER A 203 20.99 5.94 -36.46
C SER A 203 22.06 4.97 -36.96
N ALA A 204 21.98 3.68 -36.58
CA ALA A 204 22.95 2.69 -37.04
C ALA A 204 22.81 2.48 -38.56
N PRO A 205 23.92 2.51 -39.32
CA PRO A 205 23.89 2.21 -40.75
C PRO A 205 23.50 0.76 -40.97
N ILE A 206 22.81 0.47 -42.07
CA ILE A 206 22.44 -0.91 -42.43
C ILE A 206 23.64 -1.84 -42.69
N GLU A 207 24.86 -1.28 -42.68
CA GLU A 207 26.16 -1.97 -42.79
C GLU A 207 26.55 -2.68 -41.50
N ASP A 208 26.07 -2.20 -40.35
CA ASP A 208 26.31 -2.82 -39.03
C ASP A 208 25.30 -3.93 -38.73
N LEU A 209 24.32 -4.13 -39.61
CA LEU A 209 23.43 -5.28 -39.58
C LEU A 209 24.06 -6.42 -40.38
N ASP A 210 24.19 -7.61 -39.76
CA ASP A 210 24.67 -8.85 -40.41
C ASP A 210 23.67 -9.39 -41.46
N LEU A 211 23.41 -8.60 -42.50
CA LEU A 211 22.47 -8.90 -43.58
C LEU A 211 23.13 -9.71 -44.69
N SER A 212 22.32 -10.54 -45.36
CA SER A 212 22.77 -11.21 -46.58
C SER A 212 23.10 -10.21 -47.69
N VAL A 213 24.08 -10.54 -48.54
CA VAL A 213 24.54 -9.70 -49.66
C VAL A 213 23.39 -9.28 -50.59
N ARG A 214 22.36 -10.11 -50.76
CA ARG A 214 21.18 -9.76 -51.57
C ARG A 214 20.32 -8.71 -50.86
N SER A 215 20.05 -8.90 -49.56
CA SER A 215 19.23 -7.99 -48.76
C SER A 215 19.85 -6.60 -48.65
N TYR A 216 21.16 -6.53 -48.37
CA TYR A 216 21.91 -5.28 -48.30
C TYR A 216 21.83 -4.47 -49.61
N ASN A 217 22.06 -5.12 -50.76
CA ASN A 217 22.05 -4.45 -52.05
C ASN A 217 20.64 -4.02 -52.50
N CYS A 218 19.60 -4.74 -52.08
CA CYS A 218 18.21 -4.34 -52.32
C CYS A 218 17.87 -3.07 -51.52
N LEU A 219 18.23 -3.01 -50.24
CA LEU A 219 17.98 -1.85 -49.38
C LEU A 219 18.75 -0.61 -49.86
N LYS A 220 20.03 -0.78 -50.20
CA LYS A 220 20.87 0.31 -50.72
C LYS A 220 20.36 0.87 -52.06
N ARG A 221 19.81 0.02 -52.94
CA ARG A 221 19.17 0.46 -54.19
C ARG A 221 17.83 1.15 -53.97
N ALA A 222 17.11 0.79 -52.92
CA ALA A 222 15.87 1.45 -52.51
C ALA A 222 16.12 2.80 -51.81
N GLY A 223 17.38 3.16 -51.55
CA GLY A 223 17.76 4.42 -50.92
C GLY A 223 17.69 4.42 -49.40
N ILE A 224 17.49 3.26 -48.77
CA ILE A 224 17.40 3.09 -47.31
C ILE A 224 18.81 2.84 -46.79
N ASN A 225 19.36 3.76 -46.01
CA ASN A 225 20.75 3.68 -45.52
C ASN A 225 20.83 3.51 -43.99
N THR A 226 19.74 3.77 -43.27
CA THR A 226 19.66 3.65 -41.81
C THR A 226 18.42 2.86 -41.38
N ILE A 227 18.37 2.40 -40.13
CA ILE A 227 17.28 1.56 -39.60
C ILE A 227 15.92 2.28 -39.56
N VAL A 228 15.92 3.61 -39.53
CA VAL A 228 14.72 4.44 -39.29
C VAL A 228 14.16 5.08 -40.58
N GLU A 229 14.87 4.94 -41.71
CA GLU A 229 14.47 5.48 -43.04
C GLU A 229 13.49 4.56 -43.79
#